data_AF-A0A7G8BXQ5-F1
#
_entry.id   AF-A0A7G8BXQ5-F1
#
_cell.length_a   1.000
_cell.length_b   1.000
_cell.length_c   1.000
_cell.angle_alpha   90.00
_cell.angle_beta   90.00
_cell.angle_gamma   90.00
#
_symmetry.space_group_name_H-M   'P 1'
#
loop_
_entity.id
_entity.type
_entity.pdbx_description
1 polymer ?
#
loop_
_entity_poly.entity_id
_entity_poly.type
_entity_poly.pdbx_seq_one_letter_code
_entity_poly.pdbx_strand_id
1 'polypeptide(L)'
;MLTEWQEIYGLVLLGFAGLLWTAWRHWMAAQTERVRERRGREEIEAYLRLDTRMNGEEDLPELARRVCAVVASRSPFWRVAMLSSDSAGRYRLMASEGMDSAIRAVAESWSNQEWRGVPVGANSMVVSLDETLRAIVVPVGRQAALLVCAESILQIPRRMAEESVIGLEALAVKLRREMEGFETRVPEAQYSVVGCLQERTCA
;
A
#
# COMPACT_ATOMS: atom_id res chain seq x y z
N MET A 1 8.03 -59.82 30.66
CA MET A 1 7.51 -58.77 31.56
C MET A 1 8.22 -57.43 31.42
N LEU A 2 9.52 -57.26 31.74
CA LEU A 2 10.17 -55.93 31.62
C LEU A 2 10.18 -55.33 30.19
N THR A 3 10.25 -56.17 29.16
CA THR A 3 10.22 -55.76 27.75
C THR A 3 8.85 -55.28 27.27
N GLU A 4 7.75 -55.88 27.77
CA GLU A 4 6.38 -55.50 27.39
C GLU A 4 6.01 -54.11 27.90
N TRP A 5 6.52 -53.70 29.07
CA TRP A 5 6.33 -52.36 29.58
C TRP A 5 7.02 -51.30 28.71
N GLN A 6 8.19 -51.60 28.14
CA GLN A 6 8.93 -50.65 27.30
C GLN A 6 8.17 -50.31 26.02
N GLU A 7 7.48 -51.29 25.41
CA GLU A 7 6.69 -51.06 24.19
C GLU A 7 5.48 -50.15 24.46
N ILE A 8 4.80 -50.36 25.59
CA ILE A 8 3.64 -49.55 25.98
C ILE A 8 4.07 -48.09 26.24
N TYR A 9 5.16 -47.88 26.99
CA TYR A 9 5.66 -46.53 27.26
C TYR A 9 6.11 -45.81 25.98
N GLY A 10 6.72 -46.52 25.03
CA GLY A 10 7.13 -45.95 23.75
C GLY A 10 5.97 -45.40 22.93
N LEU A 11 4.87 -46.16 22.82
CA LEU A 11 3.67 -45.73 22.09
C LEU A 11 2.99 -44.53 22.76
N VAL A 12 2.88 -44.55 24.09
CA VAL A 12 2.30 -43.43 24.85
C VAL A 12 3.11 -42.15 24.65
N LEU A 13 4.44 -42.23 24.75
CA LEU A 13 5.34 -41.09 24.54
C LEU A 13 5.23 -40.53 23.12
N LEU A 14 5.17 -41.39 22.10
CA LEU A 14 4.97 -40.96 20.72
C LEU A 14 3.62 -40.25 20.52
N GLY A 15 2.55 -40.77 21.13
CA GLY A 15 1.23 -40.14 21.10
C GLY A 15 1.26 -38.74 21.72
N PHE A 16 1.88 -38.59 22.89
CA PHE A 16 2.03 -37.29 23.55
C PHE A 16 2.88 -36.32 22.73
N ALA A 17 3.98 -36.78 22.14
CA ALA A 17 4.82 -35.95 21.28
C ALA A 17 4.04 -35.44 20.05
N GLY A 18 3.21 -36.30 19.43
CA GLY A 18 2.33 -35.91 18.33
C GLY A 18 1.30 -34.85 18.73
N LEU A 19 0.64 -35.01 19.88
CA LEU A 19 -0.32 -34.03 20.41
C LEU A 19 0.34 -32.70 20.75
N LEU A 20 1.53 -32.73 21.38
CA LEU A 20 2.31 -31.53 21.67
C LEU A 20 2.71 -30.79 20.38
N TRP A 21 3.11 -31.53 19.34
CA TRP A 21 3.47 -30.94 18.05
C TRP A 21 2.29 -30.24 17.37
N THR A 22 1.10 -30.87 17.34
CA THR A 22 -0.09 -30.26 16.74
C THR A 22 -0.57 -29.04 17.52
N ALA A 23 -0.56 -29.11 18.86
CA ALA A 23 -0.88 -27.99 19.73
C ALA A 23 0.11 -26.82 19.51
N TRP A 24 1.41 -27.11 19.43
CA TRP A 24 2.44 -26.11 19.14
C TRP A 24 2.20 -25.43 17.78
N ARG A 25 1.88 -26.20 16.74
CA ARG A 25 1.57 -25.64 15.42
C ARG A 25 0.35 -24.70 15.44
N HIS A 26 -0.72 -25.08 16.15
CA HIS A 26 -1.91 -24.23 16.28
C HIS A 26 -1.60 -22.96 17.08
N TRP A 27 -0.82 -23.08 18.16
CA TRP A 27 -0.43 -21.92 18.96
C TRP A 27 0.44 -20.94 18.17
N MET A 28 1.42 -21.45 17.41
CA MET A 28 2.22 -20.63 16.50
C MET A 28 1.37 -19.94 15.43
N ALA A 29 0.40 -20.66 14.84
CA ALA A 29 -0.52 -20.06 13.88
C ALA A 29 -1.33 -18.90 14.52
N ALA A 30 -1.91 -19.13 15.70
CA ALA A 30 -2.65 -18.10 16.44
C ALA A 30 -1.78 -16.91 16.87
N GLN A 31 -0.52 -17.13 17.24
CA GLN A 31 0.41 -16.04 17.56
C GLN A 31 0.69 -15.18 16.32
N THR A 32 0.87 -15.79 15.15
CA THR A 32 1.04 -15.00 13.91
C THR A 32 -0.19 -14.16 13.60
N GLU A 33 -1.40 -14.65 13.86
CA GLU A 33 -2.63 -13.87 13.68
C GLU A 33 -2.74 -12.71 14.67
N ARG A 34 -2.36 -12.91 15.94
CA ARG A 34 -2.39 -11.81 16.93
C ARG A 34 -1.39 -10.72 16.64
N VAL A 35 -0.18 -11.08 16.18
CA VAL A 35 0.82 -10.11 15.74
C VAL A 35 0.31 -9.36 14.50
N ARG A 36 -0.36 -10.05 13.57
CA ARG A 36 -1.01 -9.41 12.42
C ARG A 36 -2.09 -8.42 12.83
N GLU A 37 -2.99 -8.80 13.75
CA GLU A 37 -4.04 -7.90 14.23
C GLU A 37 -3.48 -6.67 14.92
N ARG A 38 -2.43 -6.83 15.74
CA ARG A 38 -1.77 -5.70 16.40
C ARG A 38 -1.13 -4.76 15.38
N ARG A 39 -0.34 -5.29 14.45
CA ARG A 39 0.32 -4.48 13.42
C ARG A 39 -0.69 -3.78 12.52
N GLY A 40 -1.73 -4.49 12.08
CA GLY A 40 -2.81 -3.89 11.29
C GLY A 40 -3.54 -2.78 12.05
N ARG A 41 -3.78 -2.95 13.35
CA ARG A 41 -4.36 -1.88 14.19
C ARG A 41 -3.43 -0.68 14.33
N GLU A 42 -2.13 -0.89 14.53
CA GLU A 42 -1.14 0.19 14.63
C GLU A 42 -1.03 0.98 13.32
N GLU A 43 -1.05 0.28 12.17
CA GLU A 43 -1.06 0.91 10.84
C GLU A 43 -2.34 1.72 10.62
N ILE A 44 -3.51 1.14 10.93
CA ILE A 44 -4.80 1.84 10.85
C ILE A 44 -4.85 3.03 11.79
N GLU A 45 -4.36 2.91 13.02
CA GLU A 45 -4.34 4.01 13.99
C GLU A 45 -3.42 5.14 13.52
N ALA A 46 -2.26 4.83 12.94
CA ALA A 46 -1.39 5.83 12.32
C ALA A 46 -2.10 6.55 11.17
N TYR A 47 -2.83 5.84 10.32
CA TYR A 47 -3.63 6.44 9.25
C TYR A 47 -4.85 7.21 9.75
N LEU A 48 -5.45 6.83 10.88
CA LEU A 48 -6.52 7.57 11.53
C LEU A 48 -6.01 8.89 12.09
N ARG A 49 -4.80 8.89 12.68
CA ARG A 49 -4.12 10.10 13.21
C ARG A 49 -3.55 11.00 12.13
N LEU A 50 -3.45 10.54 10.88
CA LEU A 50 -3.16 11.43 9.76
C LEU A 50 -4.26 12.49 9.72
N ASP A 51 -3.89 13.69 10.17
CA ASP A 51 -4.77 14.86 10.17
C ASP A 51 -4.96 15.26 8.70
N THR A 52 -6.11 14.84 8.17
CA THR A 52 -6.52 15.10 6.78
C THR A 52 -7.22 16.44 6.63
N ARG A 53 -7.28 17.26 7.71
CA ARG A 53 -7.80 18.63 7.64
C ARG A 53 -6.98 19.43 6.63
N MET A 54 -7.55 19.60 5.45
CA MET A 54 -7.10 20.56 4.46
C MET A 54 -7.89 21.85 4.63
N ASN A 55 -7.20 22.97 4.48
CA ASN A 55 -7.73 24.33 4.55
C ASN A 55 -8.07 24.93 3.17
N GLY A 56 -7.80 24.24 2.06
CA GLY A 56 -8.15 24.73 0.72
C GLY A 56 -7.78 23.80 -0.45
N GLU A 57 -7.99 24.29 -1.68
CA GLU A 57 -7.71 23.59 -2.94
C GLU A 57 -6.20 23.49 -3.27
N GLU A 58 -5.40 24.48 -2.84
CA GLU A 58 -3.92 24.45 -2.95
C GLU A 58 -3.28 23.33 -2.10
N ASP A 59 -4.06 22.64 -1.25
CA ASP A 59 -3.55 21.65 -0.32
C ASP A 59 -3.47 20.24 -0.91
N LEU A 60 -3.96 19.96 -2.12
CA LEU A 60 -3.94 18.59 -2.65
C LEU A 60 -2.49 18.07 -2.86
N PRO A 61 -1.55 18.83 -3.45
CA PRO A 61 -0.15 18.40 -3.53
C PRO A 61 0.50 18.25 -2.14
N GLU A 62 0.11 19.07 -1.17
CA GLU A 62 0.63 18.99 0.20
C GLU A 62 0.09 17.77 0.94
N LEU A 63 -1.21 17.48 0.81
CA LEU A 63 -1.83 16.24 1.28
C LEU A 63 -1.12 15.04 0.65
N ALA A 64 -0.91 15.06 -0.66
CA ALA A 64 -0.22 13.99 -1.37
C ALA A 64 1.18 13.73 -0.80
N ARG A 65 1.95 14.79 -0.50
CA ARG A 65 3.25 14.66 0.17
C ARG A 65 3.13 14.06 1.57
N ARG A 66 2.20 14.56 2.40
CA ARG A 66 1.99 14.02 3.77
C ARG A 66 1.58 12.56 3.76
N VAL A 67 0.69 12.18 2.84
CA VAL A 67 0.25 10.78 2.64
C VAL A 67 1.44 9.92 2.23
N CYS A 68 2.20 10.32 1.19
CA CYS A 68 3.36 9.55 0.73
C CYS A 68 4.39 9.37 1.85
N ALA A 69 4.69 10.43 2.62
CA ALA A 69 5.60 10.37 3.76
C ALA A 69 5.11 9.40 4.85
N VAL A 70 3.83 9.47 5.23
CA VAL A 70 3.28 8.57 6.25
C VAL A 70 3.26 7.13 5.78
N VAL A 71 2.84 6.86 4.54
CA VAL A 71 2.87 5.50 3.97
C VAL A 71 4.29 4.97 3.91
N ALA A 72 5.25 5.73 3.38
CA ALA A 72 6.65 5.31 3.30
C ALA A 72 7.26 5.02 4.69
N SER A 73 6.85 5.76 5.73
CA SER A 73 7.35 5.57 7.09
C SER A 73 6.71 4.40 7.86
N ARG A 74 5.50 3.96 7.47
CA ARG A 74 4.71 2.97 8.23
C ARG A 74 4.49 1.65 7.49
N SER A 75 4.53 1.69 6.17
CA SER A 75 4.37 0.52 5.31
C SER A 75 5.72 -0.19 5.13
N PRO A 76 5.73 -1.51 4.85
CA PRO A 76 6.94 -2.18 4.36
C PRO A 76 7.42 -1.65 3.00
N PHE A 77 6.59 -0.87 2.31
CA PHE A 77 6.94 -0.24 1.05
C PHE A 77 7.42 1.20 1.27
N TRP A 78 8.72 1.40 1.11
CA TRP A 78 9.34 2.70 1.31
C TRP A 78 9.28 3.62 0.08
N ARG A 79 8.98 3.06 -1.10
CA ARG A 79 8.81 3.80 -2.36
C ARG A 79 7.34 4.00 -2.67
N VAL A 80 6.86 5.22 -2.49
CA VAL A 80 5.43 5.55 -2.62
C VAL A 80 5.27 6.77 -3.50
N ALA A 81 4.23 6.76 -4.32
CA ALA A 81 3.80 7.89 -5.13
C ALA A 81 2.30 8.04 -5.05
N MET A 82 1.83 9.28 -5.12
CA MET A 82 0.42 9.59 -5.28
C MET A 82 0.21 10.20 -6.67
N LEU A 83 -0.75 9.65 -7.38
CA LEU A 83 -1.14 10.03 -8.73
C LEU A 83 -2.51 10.71 -8.69
N SER A 84 -2.70 11.73 -9.52
CA SER A 84 -4.01 12.35 -9.78
C SER A 84 -4.34 12.27 -11.26
N SER A 85 -5.57 11.88 -11.58
CA SER A 85 -6.11 11.96 -12.92
C SER A 85 -6.38 13.41 -13.29
N ASP A 86 -6.05 13.78 -14.52
CA ASP A 86 -6.56 14.98 -15.16
C ASP A 86 -7.97 14.74 -15.74
N SER A 87 -8.60 15.78 -16.27
CA SER A 87 -9.91 15.72 -16.91
C SER A 87 -9.93 14.84 -18.17
N ALA A 88 -8.76 14.52 -18.74
CA ALA A 88 -8.61 13.60 -19.86
C ALA A 88 -8.44 12.15 -19.40
N GLY A 89 -8.53 11.86 -18.09
CA GLY A 89 -8.37 10.52 -17.54
C GLY A 89 -6.92 10.06 -17.43
N ARG A 90 -5.93 10.96 -17.63
CA ARG A 90 -4.51 10.62 -17.53
C ARG A 90 -3.99 10.90 -16.14
N TYR A 91 -3.28 9.94 -15.58
CA TYR A 91 -2.70 10.10 -14.26
C TYR A 91 -1.38 10.87 -14.34
N ARG A 92 -1.21 11.83 -13.44
CA ARG A 92 0.02 12.59 -13.24
C ARG A 92 0.52 12.42 -11.82
N LEU A 93 1.84 12.37 -11.67
CA LEU A 93 2.48 12.27 -10.37
C LEU A 93 2.30 13.59 -9.59
N MET A 94 1.67 13.51 -8.41
CA MET A 94 1.50 14.66 -7.51
C MET A 94 2.64 14.78 -6.51
N ALA A 95 3.01 13.65 -5.92
CA ALA A 95 4.04 13.54 -4.91
C ALA A 95 4.65 12.13 -4.94
N SER A 96 5.89 12.03 -4.50
CA SER A 96 6.60 10.76 -4.34
C SER A 96 7.54 10.84 -3.14
N GLU A 97 7.66 9.74 -2.41
CA GLU A 97 8.60 9.54 -1.31
C GLU A 97 9.40 8.26 -1.57
N GLY A 98 10.71 8.31 -1.32
CA GLY A 98 11.61 7.16 -1.54
C GLY A 98 11.86 6.76 -2.99
N MET A 99 11.26 7.42 -3.99
CA MET A 99 11.56 7.15 -5.40
C MET A 99 12.78 7.94 -5.86
N ASP A 100 13.75 7.27 -6.47
CA ASP A 100 14.81 7.97 -7.21
C ASP A 100 14.28 8.57 -8.52
N SER A 101 15.09 9.39 -9.18
CA SER A 101 14.69 10.07 -10.42
C SER A 101 14.36 9.12 -11.57
N ALA A 102 15.00 7.94 -11.62
CA ALA A 102 14.77 6.96 -12.68
C ALA A 102 13.42 6.27 -12.48
N ILE A 103 13.13 5.80 -11.26
CA ILE A 103 11.85 5.20 -10.87
C ILE A 103 10.72 6.21 -11.05
N ARG A 104 10.96 7.49 -10.71
CA ARG A 104 9.96 8.55 -10.89
C ARG A 104 9.60 8.74 -12.36
N ALA A 105 10.61 8.77 -13.25
CA ALA A 105 10.38 8.87 -14.69
C ALA A 105 9.62 7.66 -15.24
N VAL A 106 9.95 6.45 -14.77
CA VAL A 106 9.20 5.24 -15.15
C VAL A 106 7.74 5.34 -14.68
N ALA A 107 7.50 5.74 -13.43
CA ALA A 107 6.16 5.91 -12.88
C ALA A 107 5.33 6.96 -13.65
N GLU A 108 5.93 8.11 -14.00
CA GLU A 108 5.31 9.16 -14.82
C GLU A 108 5.02 8.68 -16.26
N SER A 109 5.92 7.88 -16.84
CA SER A 109 5.68 7.31 -18.17
C SER A 109 4.56 6.27 -18.17
N TRP A 110 4.50 5.46 -17.11
CA TRP A 110 3.50 4.42 -16.92
C TRP A 110 2.11 5.00 -16.62
N SER A 111 2.02 6.12 -15.91
CA SER A 111 0.74 6.75 -15.53
C SER A 111 -0.08 7.25 -16.72
N ASN A 112 0.54 7.38 -17.90
CA ASN A 112 -0.12 7.71 -19.16
C ASN A 112 -0.71 6.49 -19.90
N GLN A 113 -0.49 5.27 -19.41
CA GLN A 113 -0.95 4.03 -20.04
C GLN A 113 -2.24 3.53 -19.39
N GLU A 114 -2.99 2.70 -20.12
CA GLU A 114 -4.13 1.98 -19.56
C GLU A 114 -3.64 0.98 -18.51
N TRP A 115 -4.20 1.05 -17.31
CA TRP A 115 -3.79 0.17 -16.21
C TRP A 115 -4.26 -1.25 -16.46
N ARG A 116 -3.29 -2.17 -16.56
CA ARG A 116 -3.53 -3.61 -16.61
C ARG A 116 -2.70 -4.27 -15.53
N GLY A 117 -3.35 -5.06 -14.68
CA GLY A 117 -2.70 -5.66 -13.53
C GLY A 117 -3.39 -6.92 -13.04
N VAL A 118 -2.71 -7.61 -12.13
CA VAL A 118 -3.23 -8.77 -11.42
C VAL A 118 -3.86 -8.29 -10.11
N PRO A 119 -5.13 -8.62 -9.82
CA PRO A 119 -5.76 -8.21 -8.57
C PRO A 119 -5.02 -8.81 -7.37
N VAL A 120 -4.77 -8.00 -6.34
CA VAL A 120 -4.15 -8.44 -5.08
C VAL A 120 -5.05 -8.17 -3.88
N GLY A 121 -5.91 -7.15 -3.96
CA GLY A 121 -6.94 -6.87 -2.96
C GLY A 121 -8.31 -6.66 -3.58
N ALA A 122 -9.22 -6.03 -2.84
CA ALA A 122 -10.57 -5.76 -3.30
C ALA A 122 -10.60 -4.70 -4.41
N ASN A 123 -9.73 -3.69 -4.30
CA ASN A 123 -9.63 -2.58 -5.26
C ASN A 123 -8.22 -2.39 -5.80
N SER A 124 -7.23 -3.07 -5.23
CA SER A 124 -5.82 -2.93 -5.59
C SER A 124 -5.35 -4.01 -6.56
N MET A 125 -4.36 -3.64 -7.37
CA MET A 125 -3.76 -4.52 -8.36
C MET A 125 -2.25 -4.35 -8.41
N VAL A 126 -1.54 -5.41 -8.76
CA VAL A 126 -0.12 -5.36 -9.09
C VAL A 126 0.04 -5.12 -10.57
N VAL A 127 0.85 -4.11 -10.89
CA VAL A 127 1.18 -3.69 -12.25
C VAL A 127 2.68 -3.81 -12.48
N SER A 128 3.08 -4.10 -13.72
CA SER A 128 4.48 -3.95 -14.13
C SER A 128 4.67 -2.52 -14.59
N LEU A 129 5.56 -1.79 -13.94
CA LEU A 129 5.99 -0.46 -14.38
C LEU A 129 7.05 -0.59 -15.49
N ASP A 130 7.88 -1.62 -15.38
CA ASP A 130 8.92 -2.01 -16.34
C ASP A 130 9.13 -3.54 -16.26
N GLU A 131 10.10 -4.09 -16.98
CA GLU A 131 10.48 -5.51 -16.95
C GLU A 131 10.90 -5.98 -15.54
N THR A 132 11.55 -5.08 -14.79
CA THR A 132 12.10 -5.39 -13.46
C THR A 132 11.28 -4.79 -12.32
N LEU A 133 10.56 -3.70 -12.59
CA LEU A 133 9.87 -2.92 -11.58
C LEU A 133 8.39 -3.26 -11.57
N ARG A 134 7.90 -3.66 -10.41
CA ARG A 134 6.48 -3.88 -10.17
C ARG A 134 5.99 -2.98 -9.04
N ALA A 135 4.75 -2.56 -9.16
CA ALA A 135 4.10 -1.71 -8.18
C ALA A 135 2.71 -2.23 -7.85
N ILE A 136 2.22 -1.89 -6.68
CA ILE A 136 0.83 -2.04 -6.28
C ILE A 136 0.15 -0.71 -6.51
N VAL A 137 -0.94 -0.73 -7.24
CA VAL A 137 -1.80 0.43 -7.47
C VAL A 137 -3.04 0.27 -6.60
N VAL A 138 -3.33 1.28 -5.80
CA VAL A 138 -4.51 1.36 -4.94
C VAL A 138 -5.31 2.60 -5.34
N PRO A 139 -6.46 2.44 -6.01
CA PRO A 139 -7.28 3.57 -6.42
C PRO A 139 -7.88 4.28 -5.20
N VAL A 140 -7.78 5.60 -5.19
CA VAL A 140 -8.31 6.52 -4.16
C VAL A 140 -9.58 7.22 -4.69
N GLY A 141 -10.30 6.56 -5.61
CA GLY A 141 -11.44 7.11 -6.33
C GLY A 141 -11.17 7.21 -7.83
N ARG A 142 -11.94 8.05 -8.53
CA ARG A 142 -11.80 8.26 -9.99
C ARG A 142 -10.66 9.21 -10.35
N GLN A 143 -10.29 10.07 -9.41
CA GLN A 143 -9.36 11.17 -9.64
C GLN A 143 -7.97 10.93 -9.06
N ALA A 144 -7.75 9.87 -8.29
CA ALA A 144 -6.44 9.62 -7.69
C ALA A 144 -6.16 8.16 -7.43
N ALA A 145 -4.87 7.84 -7.34
CA ALA A 145 -4.39 6.53 -6.92
C ALA A 145 -3.08 6.64 -6.15
N LEU A 146 -2.87 5.68 -5.26
CA LEU A 146 -1.59 5.44 -4.62
C LEU A 146 -0.83 4.36 -5.40
N LEU A 147 0.40 4.68 -5.76
CA LEU A 147 1.33 3.77 -6.41
C LEU A 147 2.43 3.42 -5.41
N VAL A 148 2.60 2.14 -5.15
CA VAL A 148 3.53 1.66 -4.13
C VAL A 148 4.49 0.67 -4.77
N CYS A 149 5.76 1.02 -4.86
CA CYS A 149 6.78 0.20 -5.50
C CYS A 149 7.45 -0.71 -4.47
N ALA A 150 7.65 -1.97 -4.84
CA ALA A 150 8.47 -2.90 -4.09
C ALA A 150 9.81 -3.07 -4.81
N GLU A 151 10.92 -3.06 -4.05
CA GLU A 151 12.26 -3.33 -4.61
C GLU A 151 12.37 -4.72 -5.25
N SER A 152 11.57 -5.68 -4.77
CA SER A 152 11.37 -6.95 -5.44
C SER A 152 10.09 -7.62 -4.96
N ILE A 153 9.08 -7.68 -5.81
CA ILE A 153 7.86 -8.50 -5.56
C ILE A 153 8.20 -10.00 -5.51
N LEU A 154 9.35 -10.42 -6.05
CA LEU A 154 9.83 -11.79 -5.87
C LEU A 154 10.38 -12.04 -4.45
N GLN A 155 10.81 -10.99 -3.75
CA GLN A 155 11.32 -11.10 -2.37
C GLN A 155 10.24 -10.89 -1.32
N ILE A 156 9.21 -10.09 -1.59
CA ILE A 156 8.09 -9.91 -0.66
C ILE A 156 7.16 -11.13 -0.81
N PRO A 157 7.01 -11.98 0.22
CA PRO A 157 6.07 -13.09 0.16
C PRO A 157 4.69 -12.53 -0.20
N ARG A 158 4.00 -13.15 -1.17
CA ARG A 158 2.66 -12.74 -1.61
C ARG A 158 1.74 -12.38 -0.43
N ARG A 159 1.83 -13.16 0.64
CA ARG A 159 1.12 -12.94 1.90
C ARG A 159 1.38 -11.57 2.54
N MET A 160 2.62 -11.11 2.58
CA MET A 160 2.98 -9.80 3.14
C MET A 160 2.46 -8.65 2.25
N ALA A 161 2.46 -8.84 0.93
CA ALA A 161 1.86 -7.88 0.01
C ALA A 161 0.34 -7.79 0.22
N GLU A 162 -0.36 -8.93 0.30
CA GLU A 162 -1.80 -9.00 0.58
C GLU A 162 -2.15 -8.35 1.93
N GLU A 163 -1.36 -8.59 2.99
CA GLU A 163 -1.57 -7.99 4.31
C GLU A 163 -1.41 -6.46 4.29
N SER A 164 -0.35 -5.97 3.64
CA SER A 164 -0.07 -4.53 3.53
C SER A 164 -1.11 -3.80 2.67
N VAL A 165 -1.64 -4.50 1.66
CA VAL A 165 -2.68 -4.00 0.77
C VAL A 165 -3.96 -3.66 1.52
N ILE A 166 -4.34 -4.46 2.53
CA ILE A 166 -5.56 -4.18 3.33
C ILE A 166 -5.45 -2.82 4.02
N GLY A 167 -4.29 -2.50 4.60
CA GLY A 167 -4.04 -1.21 5.24
C GLY A 167 -4.07 -0.05 4.24
N LEU A 168 -3.47 -0.24 3.06
CA LEU A 168 -3.49 0.76 1.99
C LEU A 168 -4.88 1.00 1.41
N GLU A 169 -5.70 -0.05 1.25
CA GLU A 169 -7.08 0.07 0.79
C GLU A 169 -7.95 0.82 1.81
N ALA A 170 -7.79 0.54 3.11
CA ALA A 170 -8.47 1.29 4.16
C ALA A 170 -8.08 2.79 4.14
N LEU A 171 -6.79 3.09 3.96
CA LEU A 171 -6.31 4.46 3.78
C LEU A 171 -6.92 5.11 2.54
N ALA A 172 -6.96 4.40 1.40
CA ALA A 172 -7.54 4.90 0.17
C ALA A 172 -9.04 5.21 0.32
N VAL A 173 -9.79 4.41 1.06
CA VAL A 173 -11.20 4.69 1.38
C VAL A 173 -11.33 5.98 2.20
N LYS A 174 -10.45 6.20 3.18
CA LYS A 174 -10.44 7.45 3.98
C LYS A 174 -10.09 8.65 3.11
N LEU A 175 -9.02 8.57 2.34
CA LEU A 175 -8.57 9.64 1.46
C LEU A 175 -9.62 10.01 0.41
N ARG A 176 -10.31 9.02 -0.18
CA ARG A 176 -11.40 9.26 -1.11
C ARG A 176 -12.51 10.13 -0.50
N ARG A 177 -12.93 9.83 0.74
CA ARG A 177 -13.99 10.61 1.41
C ARG A 177 -13.57 12.06 1.65
N GLU A 178 -12.30 12.28 1.96
CA GLU A 178 -11.75 13.63 2.09
C GLU A 178 -11.73 14.31 0.71
N MET A 179 -11.24 13.63 -0.33
CA MET A 179 -11.17 14.13 -1.71
C MET A 179 -12.55 14.50 -2.29
N GLU A 180 -13.57 13.68 -2.09
CA GLU A 180 -14.97 13.94 -2.50
C GLU A 180 -15.53 15.22 -1.86
N GLY A 181 -15.05 15.59 -0.66
CA GLY A 181 -15.39 16.85 0.00
C GLY A 181 -14.86 18.10 -0.72
N PHE A 182 -13.83 17.97 -1.57
CA PHE A 182 -13.26 19.08 -2.34
C PHE A 182 -13.90 19.22 -3.72
N GLU A 183 -14.18 18.12 -4.41
CA GLU A 183 -14.79 18.15 -5.75
C GLU A 183 -16.12 18.93 -5.75
N THR A 184 -16.87 18.86 -4.66
CA THR A 184 -18.14 19.60 -4.48
C THR A 184 -17.96 21.11 -4.25
N ARG A 185 -16.74 21.60 -3.98
CA ARG A 185 -16.46 23.02 -3.67
C ARG A 185 -15.79 23.77 -4.81
N VAL A 186 -15.36 23.10 -5.88
CA VAL A 186 -14.70 23.75 -7.02
C VAL A 186 -15.75 24.11 -8.07
N PRO A 187 -16.16 25.39 -8.20
CA PRO A 187 -16.87 25.83 -9.40
C PRO A 187 -15.90 25.70 -10.59
N GLU A 188 -16.36 25.08 -11.69
CA GLU A 188 -15.63 24.77 -12.95
C GLU A 188 -14.90 25.95 -13.65
N ALA A 189 -14.75 27.11 -13.04
CA ALA A 189 -14.42 28.36 -13.72
C ALA A 189 -12.93 28.68 -13.89
N GLN A 190 -11.96 27.87 -13.45
CA GLN A 190 -10.58 28.40 -13.29
C GLN A 190 -9.37 27.52 -13.69
N TYR A 191 -9.51 26.51 -14.56
CA TYR A 191 -8.38 25.70 -15.03
C TYR A 191 -7.85 26.08 -16.44
N SER A 192 -7.63 27.38 -16.70
CA SER A 192 -7.12 27.86 -18.01
C SER A 192 -5.71 28.49 -18.00
N VAL A 193 -5.06 28.73 -16.85
CA VAL A 193 -3.90 29.68 -16.83
C VAL A 193 -2.64 29.23 -16.07
N VAL A 194 -2.40 27.93 -15.84
CA VAL A 194 -1.14 27.48 -15.21
C VAL A 194 -0.34 26.58 -16.15
N GLY A 195 0.06 27.17 -17.27
CA GLY A 195 1.07 26.63 -18.17
C GLY A 195 1.99 27.76 -18.63
N CYS A 196 2.87 28.28 -17.76
CA CYS A 196 3.95 29.19 -18.19
C CYS A 196 5.09 29.50 -17.19
N LEU A 197 5.22 28.83 -16.03
CA LEU A 197 6.21 29.26 -15.02
C LEU A 197 7.23 28.19 -14.61
N GLN A 198 7.70 27.37 -15.56
CA GLN A 198 8.82 26.46 -15.32
C GLN A 198 9.83 26.41 -16.46
N GLU A 199 10.23 27.59 -16.96
CA GLU A 199 11.31 27.73 -17.97
C GLU A 199 12.41 28.73 -17.58
N ARG A 200 12.49 29.19 -16.33
CA ARG A 200 13.57 30.12 -15.91
C ARG A 200 14.27 29.67 -14.64
N THR A 201 15.26 28.79 -14.80
CA THR A 201 16.52 28.80 -14.04
C THR A 201 17.44 27.71 -14.56
N CYS A 202 18.29 28.06 -15.52
CA CYS A 202 19.65 27.53 -15.73
C CYS A 202 20.28 28.38 -16.85
N ALA A 203 20.81 29.53 -16.45
CA ALA A 203 21.82 30.28 -17.18
C ALA A 203 23.04 30.39 -16.26
#